data_AF-A0A3T2V1H3-F1
#
_entry.id   AF-A0A3T2V1H3-F1
#
_cell.length_a   1.000
_cell.length_b   1.000
_cell.length_c   1.000
_cell.angle_alpha   90.00
_cell.angle_beta   90.00
_cell.angle_gamma   90.00
#
_symmetry.space_group_name_H-M   'P 1'
#
loop_
_entity.id
_entity.type
_entity.pdbx_description
1 polymer ?
#
loop_
_entity_poly.entity_id
_entity_poly.type
_entity_poly.pdbx_seq_one_letter_code
_entity_poly.pdbx_strand_id
1 'polypeptide(L)'
;MLAISSNLSKMIIFIFAIIIIVVLCVITYLYLYKDESLVSKHYINYMAIPENDGVFTWLPDFFSHVAVDISIYTNVEDDYFFSYFSLTNDDGGRFKKTLTVRAREQVAKIVSKNDSDTKKVWCKYGKIPGQGDGVNLFLLVKLMLRIIL
;
A
#
# COMPACT_ATOMS: atom_id res chain seq x y z
N MET A 1 33.49 -21.59 50.65
CA MET A 1 32.71 -20.40 50.24
C MET A 1 32.67 -20.14 48.72
N LEU A 2 33.39 -20.92 47.88
CA LEU A 2 33.46 -20.71 46.41
C LEU A 2 32.37 -21.44 45.59
N ALA A 3 31.74 -22.50 46.11
CA ALA A 3 30.73 -23.26 45.36
C ALA A 3 29.38 -22.54 45.21
N ILE A 4 29.04 -21.66 46.15
CA ILE A 4 27.80 -20.86 46.12
C ILE A 4 27.86 -19.83 44.98
N SER A 5 29.04 -19.26 44.67
CA SER A 5 29.18 -18.29 43.58
C SER A 5 29.09 -18.92 42.19
N SER A 6 29.53 -20.17 42.03
CA SER A 6 29.41 -20.93 40.78
C SER A 6 27.94 -21.22 40.42
N ASN A 7 27.14 -21.65 41.39
CA ASN A 7 25.72 -21.90 41.18
C ASN A 7 24.93 -20.60 40.96
N LEU A 8 25.29 -19.53 41.67
CA LEU A 8 24.68 -18.20 41.46
C LEU A 8 25.00 -17.66 40.05
N SER A 9 26.24 -17.82 39.59
CA SER A 9 26.66 -17.43 38.23
C SER A 9 25.92 -18.22 37.15
N LYS A 10 25.79 -19.53 37.30
CA LYS A 10 25.00 -20.37 36.38
C LYS A 10 23.52 -19.98 36.34
N MET A 11 22.94 -19.64 37.49
CA MET A 11 21.55 -19.18 37.57
C MET A 11 21.35 -17.82 36.90
N ILE A 12 22.31 -16.90 37.06
CA ILE A 12 22.30 -15.59 36.38
C ILE A 12 22.41 -15.77 34.85
N ILE A 13 23.33 -16.61 34.39
CA ILE A 13 23.50 -16.91 32.95
C ILE A 13 22.22 -17.53 32.37
N PHE A 14 21.56 -18.43 33.12
CA PHE A 14 20.30 -19.04 32.72
C PHE A 14 19.16 -18.01 32.58
N ILE A 15 19.05 -17.06 33.53
CA ILE A 15 18.07 -15.97 33.45
C ILE A 15 18.34 -15.08 32.24
N PHE A 16 19.60 -14.72 31.98
CA PHE A 16 19.95 -13.94 30.79
C PHE A 16 19.62 -14.67 29.49
N ALA A 17 19.85 -15.99 29.42
CA ALA A 17 19.47 -16.79 28.25
C ALA A 17 17.96 -16.76 28.01
N ILE A 18 17.14 -16.86 29.08
CA ILE A 18 15.68 -16.72 28.98
C ILE A 18 15.29 -15.34 28.47
N ILE A 19 15.87 -14.27 29.01
CA ILE A 19 15.57 -12.90 28.56
C ILE A 19 15.91 -12.72 27.07
N ILE A 20 17.06 -13.22 26.63
CA ILE A 20 17.46 -13.17 25.22
C ILE A 20 16.45 -13.92 24.34
N ILE A 21 16.03 -15.12 24.75
CA ILE A 21 15.02 -15.90 24.04
C ILE A 21 13.70 -15.12 23.95
N VAL A 22 13.24 -14.54 25.05
CA VAL A 22 12.00 -13.74 25.07
C VAL A 22 12.12 -12.53 24.14
N VAL A 23 13.23 -11.80 24.17
CA VAL A 23 13.48 -10.66 23.28
C VAL A 23 13.49 -11.10 21.81
N LEU A 24 14.15 -12.22 21.49
CA LEU A 24 14.14 -12.79 20.14
C LEU A 24 12.73 -13.19 19.70
N CYS A 25 11.93 -13.77 20.59
CA CYS A 25 10.52 -14.09 20.32
C CYS A 25 9.70 -12.82 20.05
N VAL A 26 9.89 -11.75 20.83
CA VAL A 26 9.20 -10.47 20.62
C VAL A 26 9.61 -9.83 19.30
N ILE A 27 10.90 -9.80 18.97
CA ILE A 27 11.39 -9.27 17.69
C ILE A 27 10.80 -10.08 16.54
N THR A 28 10.85 -11.41 16.63
CA THR A 28 10.29 -12.30 15.61
C THR A 28 8.79 -12.10 15.46
N TYR A 29 8.05 -11.96 16.57
CA TYR A 29 6.61 -11.66 16.56
C TYR A 29 6.34 -10.32 15.87
N LEU A 30 7.08 -9.25 16.19
CA LEU A 30 6.92 -7.95 15.53
C LEU A 30 7.27 -7.99 14.04
N TYR A 31 8.26 -8.79 13.63
CA TYR A 31 8.60 -8.99 12.22
C TYR A 31 7.57 -9.86 11.47
N LEU A 32 6.94 -10.82 12.15
CA LEU A 32 5.92 -11.70 11.60
C LEU A 32 4.51 -11.10 11.68
N TYR A 33 4.30 -10.07 12.51
CA TYR A 33 3.12 -9.22 12.51
C TYR A 33 3.13 -8.39 11.22
N LYS A 34 2.91 -9.10 10.12
CA LYS A 34 2.65 -8.54 8.80
C LYS A 34 1.23 -8.01 8.87
N ASP A 35 1.05 -6.76 8.48
CA ASP A 35 -0.22 -6.03 8.51
C ASP A 35 -1.35 -6.86 7.86
N GLU A 36 -2.09 -7.63 8.67
CA GLU A 36 -3.25 -8.40 8.21
C GLU A 36 -4.39 -7.47 7.76
N SER A 37 -4.31 -6.19 8.14
CA SER A 37 -5.21 -5.11 7.77
C SER A 37 -5.23 -4.84 6.26
N LEU A 38 -4.13 -5.16 5.54
CA LEU A 38 -4.00 -4.89 4.11
C LEU A 38 -4.60 -6.02 3.27
N VAL A 39 -5.85 -5.84 2.85
CA VAL A 39 -6.52 -6.74 1.91
C VAL A 39 -6.11 -6.39 0.49
N SER A 40 -5.67 -7.38 -0.28
CA SER A 40 -5.31 -7.21 -1.69
C SER A 40 -6.22 -8.02 -2.61
N LYS A 41 -6.61 -7.41 -3.75
CA LYS A 41 -7.40 -8.06 -4.81
C LYS A 41 -6.79 -7.75 -6.17
N HIS A 42 -6.82 -8.75 -7.04
CA HIS A 42 -6.27 -8.64 -8.39
C HIS A 42 -7.33 -8.98 -9.43
N TYR A 43 -7.42 -8.18 -10.49
CA TYR A 43 -8.36 -8.34 -11.58
C TYR A 43 -7.64 -8.16 -12.92
N ILE A 44 -7.95 -9.03 -13.87
CA ILE A 44 -7.33 -9.01 -15.21
C ILE A 44 -7.65 -7.70 -15.94
N ASN A 45 -8.86 -7.16 -15.76
CA ASN A 45 -9.31 -5.90 -16.35
C ASN A 45 -10.52 -5.33 -15.59
N TYR A 46 -10.96 -4.12 -15.96
CA TYR A 46 -12.09 -3.45 -15.32
C TYR A 46 -13.37 -4.28 -15.31
N MET A 47 -13.68 -4.97 -16.42
CA MET A 47 -14.91 -5.78 -16.55
C MET A 47 -14.89 -7.04 -15.69
N ALA A 48 -13.71 -7.45 -15.20
CA ALA A 48 -13.56 -8.56 -14.29
C ALA A 48 -13.84 -8.19 -12.82
N ILE A 49 -14.08 -6.90 -12.51
CA ILE A 49 -14.46 -6.44 -11.17
C ILE A 49 -15.97 -6.69 -10.99
N PRO A 50 -16.38 -7.63 -10.11
CA PRO A 50 -17.79 -7.95 -9.93
C PRO A 50 -18.56 -6.77 -9.32
N GLU A 51 -19.79 -6.52 -9.76
CA GLU A 51 -20.64 -5.45 -9.21
C GLU A 51 -21.00 -5.66 -7.72
N ASN A 52 -21.00 -6.91 -7.27
CA ASN A 52 -21.22 -7.26 -5.86
C ASN A 52 -19.94 -7.18 -5.01
N ASP A 53 -18.79 -6.87 -5.62
CA ASP A 53 -17.56 -6.64 -4.90
C ASP A 53 -17.59 -5.23 -4.28
N GLY A 54 -17.26 -5.12 -3.00
CA GLY A 54 -17.13 -3.82 -2.34
C GLY A 54 -16.14 -2.88 -3.05
N VAL A 55 -15.17 -3.40 -3.78
CA VAL A 55 -14.29 -2.59 -4.65
C VAL A 55 -15.07 -1.75 -5.65
N PHE A 56 -16.11 -2.33 -6.26
CA PHE A 56 -16.89 -1.67 -7.29
C PHE A 56 -17.60 -0.42 -6.77
N THR A 57 -17.93 -0.38 -5.46
CA THR A 57 -18.71 0.71 -4.87
C THR A 57 -17.86 1.94 -4.54
N TRP A 58 -16.53 1.82 -4.45
CA TRP A 58 -15.65 2.93 -4.13
C TRP A 58 -14.68 3.34 -5.25
N LEU A 59 -14.70 2.65 -6.39
CA LEU A 59 -13.91 3.04 -7.55
C LEU A 59 -14.30 4.45 -8.03
N PRO A 60 -13.34 5.38 -8.21
CA PRO A 60 -13.65 6.72 -8.68
C PRO A 60 -14.26 6.69 -10.10
N ASP A 61 -15.21 7.59 -10.37
CA ASP A 61 -15.85 7.75 -11.69
C ASP A 61 -14.88 7.95 -12.86
N PHE A 62 -13.70 8.51 -12.60
CA PHE A 62 -12.66 8.70 -13.61
C PHE A 62 -11.77 7.47 -13.82
N PHE A 63 -11.95 6.39 -13.05
CA PHE A 63 -11.16 5.17 -13.20
C PHE A 63 -11.35 4.59 -14.60
N SER A 64 -10.26 4.21 -15.24
CA SER A 64 -10.30 3.87 -16.66
C SER A 64 -10.97 2.52 -16.90
N HIS A 65 -12.10 2.50 -17.62
CA HIS A 65 -12.78 1.25 -18.02
C HIS A 65 -11.94 0.35 -18.95
N VAL A 66 -10.88 0.89 -19.55
CA VAL A 66 -9.92 0.14 -20.38
C VAL A 66 -8.66 -0.27 -19.60
N ALA A 67 -8.66 -0.11 -18.28
CA ALA A 67 -7.57 -0.58 -17.43
C ALA A 67 -7.47 -2.11 -17.41
N VAL A 68 -6.23 -2.59 -17.40
CA VAL A 68 -5.86 -4.01 -17.30
C VAL A 68 -4.86 -4.19 -16.17
N ASP A 69 -4.66 -5.44 -15.72
CA ASP A 69 -3.68 -5.75 -14.66
C ASP A 69 -3.91 -4.90 -13.41
N ILE A 70 -5.15 -4.93 -12.91
CA ILE A 70 -5.61 -4.07 -11.83
C ILE A 70 -5.31 -4.77 -10.51
N SER A 71 -4.49 -4.14 -9.68
CA SER A 71 -4.19 -4.58 -8.32
C SER A 71 -4.67 -3.53 -7.34
N ILE A 72 -5.55 -3.93 -6.42
CA ILE A 72 -6.21 -3.06 -5.46
C ILE A 72 -5.83 -3.48 -4.06
N TYR A 73 -5.49 -2.50 -3.24
CA TYR A 73 -5.07 -2.67 -1.86
C TYR A 73 -5.93 -1.77 -0.99
N THR A 74 -6.51 -2.35 0.06
CA THR A 74 -7.35 -1.65 1.02
C THR A 74 -6.85 -1.95 2.41
N ASN A 75 -6.60 -0.92 3.21
CA ASN A 75 -6.37 -1.03 4.62
C ASN A 75 -7.56 -0.39 5.35
N VAL A 76 -8.37 -1.22 5.97
CA VAL A 76 -9.61 -0.77 6.65
C VAL A 76 -9.30 -0.13 8.00
N GLU A 77 -8.21 -0.51 8.65
CA GLU A 77 -7.81 0.02 9.96
C GLU A 77 -7.33 1.47 9.85
N ASP A 78 -6.57 1.77 8.80
CA ASP A 78 -5.98 3.09 8.55
C ASP A 78 -6.79 3.95 7.55
N ASP A 79 -7.98 3.50 7.16
CA ASP A 79 -8.91 4.20 6.25
C ASP A 79 -8.24 4.70 4.95
N TYR A 80 -7.43 3.84 4.32
CA TYR A 80 -6.82 4.15 3.02
C TYR A 80 -6.89 2.99 2.04
N PHE A 81 -6.91 3.34 0.76
CA PHE A 81 -6.82 2.39 -0.34
C PHE A 81 -5.96 2.95 -1.47
N PHE A 82 -5.40 2.06 -2.27
CA PHE A 82 -4.70 2.42 -3.50
C PHE A 82 -4.83 1.33 -4.55
N SER A 83 -4.63 1.72 -5.81
CA SER A 83 -4.73 0.82 -6.96
C SER A 83 -3.56 1.02 -7.91
N TYR A 84 -2.98 -0.09 -8.37
CA TYR A 84 -2.13 -0.12 -9.54
C TYR A 84 -2.92 -0.66 -10.72
N PHE A 85 -2.72 -0.08 -11.89
CA PHE A 85 -3.33 -0.57 -13.12
C PHE A 85 -2.48 -0.16 -14.32
N SER A 86 -2.59 -0.96 -15.37
CA SER A 86 -1.92 -0.75 -16.64
C SER A 86 -2.89 -0.21 -17.69
N LEU A 87 -2.35 0.61 -18.59
CA LEU A 87 -3.04 1.12 -19.77
C LEU A 87 -2.15 0.92 -20.98
N THR A 88 -2.76 0.74 -22.16
CA THR A 88 -2.03 0.78 -23.43
C THR A 88 -1.37 2.15 -23.62
N ASN A 89 -0.42 2.26 -24.55
CA ASN A 89 0.24 3.55 -24.82
C ASN A 89 -0.76 4.65 -25.22
N ASP A 90 -1.75 4.31 -26.04
CA ASP A 90 -2.76 5.25 -26.54
C ASP A 90 -3.73 5.65 -25.43
N ASP A 91 -4.26 4.69 -24.68
CA ASP A 91 -5.17 4.94 -23.55
C ASP A 91 -4.46 5.68 -22.43
N GLY A 92 -3.22 5.32 -22.12
CA GLY A 92 -2.38 6.03 -21.16
C GLY A 92 -2.08 7.45 -21.60
N GLY A 93 -1.96 7.70 -22.91
CA GLY A 93 -1.87 9.05 -23.48
C GLY A 93 -3.14 9.86 -23.26
N ARG A 94 -4.31 9.29 -23.55
CA ARG A 94 -5.62 9.90 -23.32
C ARG A 94 -5.87 10.17 -21.83
N PHE A 95 -5.62 9.18 -20.98
CA PHE A 95 -5.84 9.29 -19.53
C PHE A 95 -4.98 10.40 -18.91
N LYS A 96 -3.71 10.51 -19.31
CA LYS A 96 -2.82 11.59 -18.84
C LYS A 96 -3.32 12.99 -19.20
N LYS A 97 -4.00 13.16 -20.34
CA LYS A 97 -4.60 14.46 -20.70
C LYS A 97 -5.72 14.88 -19.75
N THR A 98 -6.36 13.93 -19.07
CA THR A 98 -7.35 14.21 -18.02
C THR A 98 -6.72 14.64 -16.69
N LEU A 99 -5.40 14.50 -16.53
CA LEU A 99 -4.66 14.88 -15.32
C LEU A 99 -4.20 16.34 -15.42
N THR A 100 -5.13 17.26 -15.19
CA THR A 100 -4.91 18.70 -15.35
C THR A 100 -4.17 19.35 -14.19
N VAL A 101 -4.34 18.83 -12.97
CA VAL A 101 -3.75 19.41 -11.75
C VAL A 101 -2.57 18.57 -11.28
N ARG A 102 -1.36 19.13 -11.39
CA ARG A 102 -0.16 18.52 -10.81
C ARG A 102 -0.16 18.75 -9.29
N ALA A 103 0.20 17.72 -8.53
CA ALA A 103 0.35 17.86 -7.09
C ALA A 103 1.52 18.80 -6.75
N ARG A 104 1.46 19.47 -5.60
CA ARG A 104 2.55 20.30 -5.09
C ARG A 104 3.80 19.45 -4.87
N GLU A 105 4.98 20.06 -5.02
CA GLU A 105 6.26 19.36 -4.85
C GLU A 105 6.40 18.70 -3.47
N GLN A 106 5.84 19.30 -2.42
CA GLN A 106 5.80 18.73 -1.07
C GLN A 106 5.05 17.39 -1.03
N VAL A 107 3.88 17.32 -1.68
CA VAL A 107 3.10 16.07 -1.77
C VAL A 107 3.87 15.02 -2.58
N ALA A 108 4.49 15.43 -3.69
CA ALA A 108 5.32 14.53 -4.48
C ALA A 108 6.51 13.98 -3.66
N LYS A 109 7.15 14.80 -2.82
CA LYS A 109 8.24 14.38 -1.91
C LYS A 109 7.76 13.35 -0.88
N ILE A 110 6.58 13.57 -0.29
CA ILE A 110 5.98 12.64 0.69
C ILE A 110 5.71 11.29 0.02
N VAL A 111 5.05 11.29 -1.14
CA VAL A 111 4.76 10.06 -1.87
C VAL A 111 6.04 9.35 -2.30
N SER A 112 7.03 10.09 -2.82
CA SER A 112 8.31 9.52 -3.26
C SER A 112 9.18 8.94 -2.13
N LYS A 113 8.92 9.32 -0.87
CA LYS A 113 9.60 8.74 0.28
C LYS A 113 9.14 7.30 0.54
N ASN A 114 7.87 7.04 0.26
CA ASN A 114 7.26 5.71 0.43
C ASN A 114 7.40 4.86 -0.84
N ASP A 115 7.49 5.49 -2.02
CA ASP A 115 7.70 4.81 -3.30
C ASP A 115 8.70 5.61 -4.16
N SER A 116 9.97 5.18 -4.13
CA SER A 116 11.07 5.85 -4.82
C SER A 116 10.92 5.92 -6.35
N ASP A 117 10.07 5.07 -6.93
CA ASP A 117 9.83 5.02 -8.38
C ASP A 117 8.79 6.06 -8.83
N THR A 118 8.21 6.77 -7.88
CA THR A 118 7.30 7.90 -8.12
C THR A 118 8.03 9.08 -8.77
N LYS A 119 7.79 9.28 -10.06
CA LYS A 119 8.33 10.44 -10.80
C LYS A 119 7.40 11.64 -10.81
N LYS A 120 6.09 11.40 -10.84
CA LYS A 120 5.07 12.44 -11.02
C LYS A 120 3.81 12.08 -10.25
N VAL A 121 3.23 13.08 -9.60
CA VAL A 121 2.00 12.99 -8.82
C VAL A 121 1.02 14.05 -9.32
N TRP A 122 -0.24 13.66 -9.46
CA TRP A 122 -1.35 14.52 -9.84
C TRP A 122 -2.46 14.41 -8.81
N CYS A 123 -3.26 15.47 -8.72
CA CYS A 123 -4.49 15.46 -7.95
C CYS A 123 -5.67 15.47 -8.91
N LYS A 124 -6.67 14.64 -8.68
CA LYS A 124 -7.89 14.63 -9.47
C LYS A 124 -9.10 14.56 -8.57
N TYR A 125 -10.05 15.43 -8.84
CA TYR A 125 -11.37 15.35 -8.23
C TYR A 125 -12.19 14.28 -8.94
N GLY A 126 -12.91 13.47 -8.17
CA GLY A 126 -13.81 12.44 -8.69
C GLY A 126 -14.95 12.19 -7.74
N LYS A 127 -16.05 11.64 -8.27
CA LYS A 127 -17.15 11.13 -7.46
C LYS A 127 -16.96 9.64 -7.23
N ILE A 128 -17.39 9.17 -6.07
CA ILE A 128 -17.56 7.75 -5.80
C ILE A 128 -19.04 7.41 -6.06
N PRO A 129 -19.34 6.48 -7.00
CA PRO A 129 -20.71 6.07 -7.25
C PRO A 129 -21.41 5.63 -5.96
N GLY A 130 -22.61 6.17 -5.70
CA GLY A 130 -23.40 5.81 -4.52
C GLY A 130 -23.04 6.54 -3.21
N GLN A 131 -21.98 7.37 -3.17
CA GLN A 131 -21.62 8.16 -1.98
C GLN A 131 -22.23 9.58 -1.96
N GLY A 132 -23.22 9.85 -2.83
CA GLY A 132 -23.90 11.14 -2.94
C GLY A 132 -23.19 12.13 -3.88
N ASP A 133 -23.48 13.44 -3.72
CA ASP A 133 -22.96 14.51 -4.58
C ASP A 133 -21.57 15.03 -4.17
N GLY A 134 -20.98 14.46 -3.12
CA GLY A 134 -19.65 14.81 -2.63
C GLY A 134 -18.57 14.54 -3.69
N VAL A 135 -17.59 15.43 -3.76
CA VAL A 135 -16.44 15.30 -4.66
C VAL A 135 -15.19 15.01 -3.81
N ASN A 136 -14.55 13.88 -4.07
CA ASN A 136 -13.35 13.43 -3.36
C ASN A 136 -12.09 13.84 -4.13
N LEU A 137 -11.00 14.10 -3.40
CA LEU A 137 -9.69 14.40 -3.98
C LEU A 137 -8.80 13.15 -3.97
N PHE A 138 -8.39 12.71 -5.15
CA PHE A 138 -7.55 11.53 -5.34
C PHE A 138 -6.14 11.92 -5.76
N LEU A 139 -5.15 11.19 -5.25
CA LEU A 139 -3.76 11.29 -5.66
C LEU A 139 -3.46 10.20 -6.70
N LEU A 140 -3.03 10.61 -7.89
CA LEU A 140 -2.60 9.69 -8.95
C LEU A 140 -1.09 9.76 -9.10
N VAL A 141 -0.45 8.60 -9.04
CA VAL A 141 0.99 8.44 -9.10
C VAL A 141 1.36 7.76 -10.41
N LYS A 142 2.33 8.31 -11.13
CA LYS A 142 2.94 7.61 -12.26
C LYS A 142 4.26 7.00 -11.80
N LEU A 143 4.25 5.68 -11.69
CA LEU A 143 5.44 4.86 -11.55
C LEU A 143 6.14 4.70 -12.90
N MET A 144 7.46 4.61 -12.86
CA MET A 144 8.27 4.42 -14.06
C MET A 144 9.21 3.24 -13.87
N LEU A 145 8.68 2.01 -13.96
CA LEU A 145 9.54 0.86 -14.21
C LEU A 145 9.70 0.67 -15.73
N ARG A 146 10.89 1.00 -16.24
CA ARG A 146 11.40 0.46 -17.50
C ARG A 146 12.47 -0.57 -17.15
N ILE A 147 12.14 -1.85 -17.28
CA ILE A 147 13.14 -2.86 -17.55
C ILE A 147 12.84 -3.35 -18.96
N ILE A 148 13.63 -2.84 -19.92
CA ILE A 148 13.72 -3.41 -21.26
C ILE A 148 14.87 -4.41 -21.14
N LEU A 149 14.55 -5.70 -21.31
CA LEU A 149 15.54 -6.77 -21.49
C LEU A 149 16.30 -6.56 -22.81
#